data_AF-A0A183CH23-F1
#
_entry.id   AF-A0A183CH23-F1
#
_cell.length_a   1.000
_cell.length_b   1.000
_cell.length_c   1.000
_cell.angle_alpha   90.00
_cell.angle_beta   90.00
_cell.angle_gamma   90.00
#
_symmetry.space_group_name_H-M   'P 1'
#
loop_
_entity.id
_entity.type
_entity.pdbx_description
1 polymer ?
#
loop_
_entity_poly.entity_id
_entity_poly.type
_entity_poly.pdbx_seq_one_letter_code
_entity_poly.pdbx_strand_id
1 'polypeptide(L)'
;MVTLVVFTSEHYPKKHRFCLTNLITWSPNFVIFAIMAWAAGDWRTLQRVSAAFAIPCILILAFLSESPRFLVQCRRMADAKAAILRMHRIDGRHCDESVLDAVLAREERQHVATKGQKKYNYLHLFYTWRFVRYTTSVALSFFVVSLVNVSLLYTEELLGVFRYSMNLAISFGDMRFKWLGRKFVHFFAEALAATALLLYITLDLTGFKSALPFVANWSLLGIR
;
A
#
# COMPACT_ATOMS: atom_id res chain seq x y z
N MET A 1 3.53 4.63 7.25
CA MET A 1 3.01 3.99 6.01
C MET A 1 2.67 2.51 6.22
N VAL A 2 3.62 1.67 6.66
CA VAL A 2 3.39 0.22 6.83
C VAL A 2 2.27 -0.07 7.84
N THR A 3 2.23 0.67 8.95
CA THR A 3 1.18 0.56 9.98
C THR A 3 -0.21 0.82 9.44
N LEU A 4 -0.40 1.88 8.63
CA LEU A 4 -1.69 2.23 8.03
C LEU A 4 -2.18 1.14 7.05
N VAL A 5 -1.28 0.63 6.21
CA VAL A 5 -1.60 -0.44 5.25
C VAL A 5 -1.99 -1.72 5.99
N VAL A 6 -1.24 -2.09 7.03
CA VAL A 6 -1.57 -3.28 7.85
C VAL A 6 -2.92 -3.09 8.52
N PHE A 7 -3.10 -1.97 9.23
CA PHE A 7 -4.31 -1.66 9.99
C PHE A 7 -5.56 -1.64 9.11
N THR A 8 -5.56 -0.89 8.01
CA THR A 8 -6.71 -0.82 7.08
C THR A 8 -7.02 -2.18 6.47
N SER A 9 -5.98 -2.92 6.09
CA SER A 9 -6.13 -4.21 5.44
C SER A 9 -6.65 -5.29 6.39
N GLU A 10 -6.40 -5.17 7.70
CA GLU A 10 -7.00 -6.02 8.73
C GLU A 10 -8.49 -5.77 8.94
N HIS A 11 -8.92 -4.52 8.81
CA HIS A 11 -10.33 -4.11 8.88
C HIS A 11 -11.10 -4.42 7.59
N TYR A 12 -10.45 -4.39 6.43
CA TYR A 12 -11.14 -4.62 5.15
C TYR A 12 -11.57 -6.07 4.93
N PRO A 13 -12.75 -6.29 4.32
CA PRO A 13 -13.21 -7.62 3.95
C PRO A 13 -12.28 -8.25 2.90
N LYS A 14 -12.06 -9.57 3.03
CA LYS A 14 -11.09 -10.34 2.22
C LYS A 14 -11.26 -10.15 0.70
N LYS A 15 -12.48 -9.89 0.23
CA LYS A 15 -12.84 -9.78 -1.19
C LYS A 15 -12.36 -8.49 -1.86
N HIS A 16 -12.31 -7.37 -1.11
CA HIS A 16 -12.01 -6.04 -1.68
C HIS A 16 -10.76 -5.39 -1.09
N ARG A 17 -10.06 -6.08 -0.19
CA ARG A 17 -8.88 -5.59 0.54
C ARG A 17 -7.81 -4.96 -0.37
N PHE A 18 -7.52 -5.55 -1.53
CA PHE A 18 -6.49 -5.05 -2.43
C PHE A 18 -6.90 -3.75 -3.14
N CYS A 19 -8.08 -3.75 -3.77
CA CYS A 19 -8.64 -2.56 -4.42
C CYS A 19 -8.83 -1.40 -3.43
N LEU A 20 -9.46 -1.63 -2.28
CA LEU A 20 -9.67 -0.59 -1.25
C LEU A 20 -8.35 0.01 -0.76
N THR A 21 -7.32 -0.83 -0.54
CA THR A 21 -6.02 -0.33 -0.08
C THR A 21 -5.33 0.53 -1.13
N ASN A 22 -5.34 0.13 -2.41
CA ASN A 22 -4.69 0.91 -3.47
C ASN A 22 -5.47 2.19 -3.83
N LEU A 23 -6.81 2.10 -3.91
CA LEU A 23 -7.67 3.20 -4.30
C LEU A 23 -7.72 4.30 -3.23
N ILE A 24 -7.74 3.94 -1.94
CA ILE A 24 -7.85 4.92 -0.85
C ILE A 24 -6.49 5.52 -0.48
N THR A 25 -5.42 4.71 -0.48
CA THR A 25 -4.15 5.12 0.16
C THR A 25 -3.23 5.92 -0.75
N TRP A 26 -3.27 5.71 -2.06
CA TRP A 26 -2.26 6.29 -2.96
C TRP A 26 -2.84 7.25 -3.98
N SER A 27 -3.92 6.85 -4.66
CA SER A 27 -4.48 7.62 -5.77
C SER A 27 -4.97 9.02 -5.39
N PRO A 28 -5.89 9.22 -4.42
CA PRO A 28 -6.45 10.54 -4.13
C PRO A 28 -5.48 11.47 -3.41
N ASN A 29 -4.51 10.92 -2.66
CA ASN A 29 -3.59 11.72 -1.86
C ASN A 29 -2.73 12.66 -2.71
N PHE A 30 -2.26 12.23 -3.89
CA PHE A 30 -1.48 13.10 -4.79
C PHE A 30 -2.33 14.23 -5.40
N VAL A 31 -3.59 13.96 -5.74
CA VAL A 31 -4.49 14.97 -6.32
C VAL A 31 -4.86 16.01 -5.27
N ILE A 32 -5.24 15.57 -4.08
CA ILE A 32 -5.54 16.47 -2.95
C ILE A 32 -4.29 17.28 -2.60
N PHE A 33 -3.12 16.65 -2.59
CA PHE A 33 -1.84 17.34 -2.35
C PHE A 33 -1.50 18.37 -3.44
N ALA A 34 -1.73 18.06 -4.71
CA ALA A 34 -1.53 19.01 -5.81
C ALA A 34 -2.47 20.22 -5.72
N ILE A 35 -3.75 20.01 -5.37
CA ILE A 35 -4.71 21.09 -5.14
C ILE A 35 -4.27 21.95 -3.95
N MET A 36 -3.82 21.33 -2.86
CA MET A 36 -3.29 22.05 -1.70
C MET A 36 -2.04 22.86 -2.06
N ALA A 37 -1.14 22.32 -2.87
CA ALA A 37 0.07 22.99 -3.32
C ALA A 37 -0.26 24.20 -4.20
N TRP A 38 -1.18 24.03 -5.15
CA TRP A 38 -1.67 25.12 -6.01
C TRP A 38 -2.33 26.24 -5.19
N ALA A 39 -3.18 25.89 -4.21
CA ALA A 39 -3.87 26.86 -3.38
C ALA A 39 -2.94 27.57 -2.37
N ALA A 40 -1.89 26.91 -1.90
CA ALA A 40 -1.01 27.46 -0.87
C ALA A 40 0.00 28.47 -1.41
N GLY A 41 0.47 28.32 -2.65
CA GLY A 41 1.47 29.18 -3.31
C GLY A 41 2.89 29.15 -2.70
N ASP A 42 2.98 28.98 -1.37
CA ASP A 42 4.19 28.94 -0.58
C ASP A 42 4.34 27.59 0.15
N TRP A 43 5.56 27.07 0.20
CA TRP A 43 5.88 25.81 0.89
C TRP A 43 5.58 25.86 2.40
N ARG A 44 5.72 27.04 3.04
CA ARG A 44 5.42 27.23 4.47
C ARG A 44 3.93 27.13 4.76
N THR A 45 3.10 27.67 3.87
CA THR A 45 1.64 27.61 3.99
C THR A 45 1.17 26.20 3.66
N LEU A 46 1.76 25.55 2.66
CA LEU A 46 1.48 24.14 2.33
C LEU A 46 1.75 23.20 3.52
N GLN A 47 2.85 23.38 4.23
CA GLN A 47 3.18 22.57 5.40
C GLN A 47 2.18 22.78 6.55
N ARG A 48 1.73 24.03 6.79
CA ARG A 48 0.71 24.34 7.81
C ARG A 48 -0.66 23.74 7.44
N VAL A 49 -1.08 23.87 6.18
CA VAL A 49 -2.34 23.28 5.68
C VAL A 49 -2.29 21.75 5.78
N SER A 50 -1.19 21.13 5.37
CA SER A 50 -1.00 19.68 5.49
C SER A 50 -1.07 19.21 6.95
N ALA A 51 -0.49 19.97 7.88
CA ALA A 51 -0.59 19.69 9.31
C ALA A 51 -2.02 19.84 9.83
N ALA A 52 -2.77 20.85 9.35
CA ALA A 52 -4.18 21.02 9.71
C ALA A 52 -5.05 19.84 9.26
N PHE A 53 -4.78 19.27 8.08
CA PHE A 53 -5.45 18.05 7.61
C PHE A 53 -5.19 16.81 8.47
N ALA A 54 -4.10 16.78 9.25
CA ALA A 54 -3.82 15.68 10.17
C ALA A 54 -4.69 15.73 11.44
N ILE A 55 -5.18 16.91 11.84
CA ILE A 55 -5.99 17.10 13.05
C ILE A 55 -7.27 16.24 13.04
N PRO A 56 -8.14 16.29 12.01
CA PRO A 56 -9.32 15.43 11.98
C PRO A 56 -8.97 13.94 11.97
N CYS A 57 -7.85 13.56 11.34
CA CYS A 57 -7.38 12.18 11.36
C CYS A 57 -7.02 11.72 12.78
N ILE A 58 -6.38 12.57 13.58
CA ILE A 58 -6.06 12.27 14.99
C ILE A 58 -7.35 12.11 15.81
N LEU A 59 -8.35 12.96 15.58
CA LEU A 59 -9.65 12.84 16.25
C LEU A 59 -10.34 11.52 15.90
N ILE A 60 -10.36 11.13 14.62
CA ILE A 60 -10.95 9.86 14.18
C ILE A 60 -10.22 8.67 14.78
N LEU A 61 -8.88 8.71 14.86
CA LEU A 61 -8.07 7.65 15.48
C LEU A 61 -8.42 7.45 16.96
N ALA A 62 -8.74 8.51 17.70
CA ALA A 62 -9.18 8.39 19.10
C ALA A 62 -10.50 7.63 19.24
N PHE A 63 -11.37 7.68 18.23
CA PHE A 63 -12.63 6.93 18.23
C PHE A 63 -12.50 5.53 17.63
N LEU A 64 -11.41 5.21 16.94
CA LEU A 64 -11.26 3.95 16.23
C LEU A 64 -10.89 2.83 17.19
N SER A 65 -11.58 1.69 17.10
CA SER A 65 -11.19 0.50 17.86
C SER A 65 -9.91 -0.10 17.28
N GLU A 66 -9.05 -0.61 18.16
CA GLU A 66 -7.86 -1.36 17.75
C GLU A 66 -8.24 -2.60 16.93
N SER A 67 -7.33 -3.08 16.08
CA SER A 67 -7.59 -4.25 15.25
C SER A 67 -7.90 -5.50 16.10
N PRO A 68 -9.04 -6.19 15.88
CA PRO A 68 -9.39 -7.41 16.61
C PRO A 68 -8.32 -8.49 16.48
N ARG A 69 -7.65 -8.57 15.32
CA ARG A 69 -6.58 -9.55 15.08
C ARG A 69 -5.34 -9.25 15.91
N PHE A 70 -4.98 -7.98 16.04
CA PHE A 70 -3.87 -7.56 16.89
C PHE A 70 -4.17 -7.89 18.36
N LEU A 71 -5.38 -7.60 18.85
CA LEU A 71 -5.79 -7.90 20.21
C LEU A 71 -5.77 -9.42 20.51
N VAL A 72 -6.23 -10.25 19.58
CA VAL A 72 -6.13 -11.71 19.65
C VAL A 72 -4.66 -12.15 19.74
N GLN A 73 -3.78 -11.61 18.87
CA GLN A 73 -2.36 -11.94 18.90
C GLN A 73 -1.67 -11.53 20.20
N CYS A 74 -2.09 -10.40 20.79
CA CYS A 74 -1.61 -9.91 22.08
C CYS A 74 -2.24 -10.63 23.30
N ARG A 75 -3.08 -11.66 23.10
CA ARG A 75 -3.80 -12.40 24.16
C ARG A 75 -4.80 -11.56 24.95
N ARG A 76 -5.25 -10.43 24.40
CA ARG A 76 -6.25 -9.55 25.03
C ARG A 76 -7.65 -9.89 24.50
N MET A 77 -8.15 -11.09 24.85
CA MET A 77 -9.40 -11.64 24.31
C MET A 77 -10.63 -10.83 24.70
N ALA A 78 -10.67 -10.31 25.93
CA ALA A 78 -11.76 -9.46 26.39
C ALA A 78 -11.86 -8.15 25.57
N ASP A 79 -10.73 -7.52 25.30
CA ASP A 79 -10.67 -6.30 24.48
C ASP A 79 -11.02 -6.60 23.01
N ALA A 80 -10.59 -7.76 22.50
CA ALA A 80 -10.94 -8.20 21.16
C ALA A 80 -12.46 -8.39 21.00
N LYS A 81 -13.13 -8.99 22.00
CA LYS A 81 -14.59 -9.11 22.05
C LYS A 81 -15.25 -7.73 22.02
N ALA A 82 -14.80 -6.81 22.88
CA ALA A 82 -15.33 -5.45 22.95
C ALA A 82 -15.17 -4.69 21.63
N ALA A 83 -14.02 -4.82 20.96
CA ALA A 83 -13.76 -4.20 19.66
C ALA A 83 -14.71 -4.75 18.57
N ILE A 84 -14.91 -6.07 18.51
CA ILE A 84 -15.80 -6.70 17.52
C ILE A 84 -17.26 -6.30 17.76
N LEU A 85 -17.72 -6.28 19.01
CA LEU A 85 -19.08 -5.84 19.35
C LEU A 85 -19.30 -4.36 18.99
N ARG A 86 -18.29 -3.51 19.22
CA ARG A 86 -18.33 -2.10 18.83
C ARG A 86 -18.42 -1.94 17.32
N MET A 87 -17.65 -2.71 16.54
CA MET A 87 -17.73 -2.71 15.08
C MET A 87 -19.12 -3.15 14.59
N HIS A 88 -19.66 -4.23 15.15
CA HIS A 88 -21.01 -4.72 14.82
C HIS A 88 -22.12 -3.71 15.16
N ARG A 89 -21.98 -2.99 16.28
CA ARG A 89 -22.89 -1.90 16.65
C ARG A 89 -22.86 -0.73 15.67
N ILE A 90 -21.67 -0.36 15.18
CA ILE A 90 -21.50 0.69 14.16
C ILE A 90 -22.08 0.22 12.82
N ASP A 91 -21.86 -1.05 12.45
CA ASP A 91 -22.40 -1.67 11.23
C ASP A 91 -23.92 -1.92 11.28
N GLY A 92 -24.56 -1.75 12.45
CA GLY A 92 -25.98 -2.04 12.66
C GLY A 92 -26.33 -3.52 12.54
N ARG A 93 -25.36 -4.43 12.69
CA ARG A 93 -25.55 -5.88 12.55
C ARG A 93 -25.59 -6.54 13.92
N HIS A 94 -26.61 -7.36 14.17
CA HIS A 94 -26.66 -8.18 15.37
C HIS A 94 -25.52 -9.21 15.34
N CYS A 95 -24.75 -9.27 16.43
CA CYS A 95 -23.69 -10.26 16.63
C CYS A 95 -24.11 -11.15 17.79
N ASP A 96 -24.18 -12.46 17.56
CA ASP A 96 -24.44 -13.42 18.63
C ASP A 96 -23.18 -13.55 19.48
N GLU A 97 -23.24 -13.04 20.71
CA GLU A 97 -22.13 -13.08 21.66
C GLU A 97 -21.67 -14.52 21.95
N SER A 98 -22.59 -15.49 21.92
CA SER A 98 -22.26 -16.89 22.21
C SER A 98 -21.38 -17.51 21.11
N VAL A 99 -21.65 -17.16 19.85
CA VAL A 99 -20.84 -17.59 18.70
C VAL A 99 -19.49 -16.91 18.71
N LEU A 100 -19.45 -15.61 19.05
CA LEU A 100 -18.21 -14.85 19.15
C LEU A 100 -17.30 -15.42 20.25
N ASP A 101 -17.86 -15.74 21.42
CA ASP A 101 -17.12 -16.33 22.53
C ASP A 101 -16.57 -17.72 22.18
N ALA A 102 -17.35 -18.54 21.46
CA ALA A 102 -16.89 -19.84 20.97
C ALA A 102 -15.72 -19.72 19.98
N VAL A 103 -15.75 -18.72 19.08
CA VAL A 103 -14.66 -18.47 18.12
C VAL A 103 -13.40 -17.99 18.84
N LEU A 104 -13.51 -17.03 19.75
CA LEU A 104 -12.37 -16.51 20.52
C LEU A 104 -11.74 -17.60 21.39
N ALA A 105 -12.55 -18.42 22.06
CA ALA A 105 -12.08 -19.56 22.86
C ALA A 105 -11.36 -20.61 22.00
N ARG A 106 -11.79 -20.82 20.76
CA ARG A 106 -11.12 -21.73 19.81
C ARG A 106 -9.76 -21.19 19.39
N GLU A 107 -9.67 -19.89 19.07
CA GLU A 107 -8.39 -19.26 18.72
C GLU A 107 -7.42 -19.27 19.90
N GLU A 108 -7.89 -18.98 21.11
CA GLU A 108 -7.07 -19.06 22.32
C GLU A 108 -6.50 -20.47 22.53
N ARG A 109 -7.33 -21.53 22.39
CA ARG A 109 -6.88 -22.93 22.49
C ARG A 109 -5.83 -23.28 21.44
N GLN A 110 -5.99 -22.82 20.19
CA GLN A 110 -5.00 -23.03 19.14
C GLN A 110 -3.67 -22.30 19.42
N HIS A 111 -3.74 -21.07 19.92
CA HIS A 111 -2.55 -20.30 20.30
C HIS A 111 -1.83 -20.88 21.53
N VAL A 112 -2.57 -21.46 22.47
CA VAL A 112 -2.01 -22.19 23.63
C VAL A 112 -1.40 -23.53 23.20
N ALA A 113 -2.01 -24.25 22.25
CA ALA A 113 -1.43 -25.48 21.69
C ALA A 113 -0.12 -25.21 20.91
N THR A 114 0.00 -24.03 20.31
CA THR A 114 1.20 -23.57 19.60
C THR A 114 2.23 -22.93 20.55
N LYS A 115 2.21 -23.28 21.85
CA LYS A 115 2.94 -22.68 22.99
C LYS A 115 4.46 -22.49 22.81
N GLY A 116 5.08 -23.16 21.85
CA GLY A 116 6.47 -22.90 21.46
C GLY A 116 6.56 -21.69 20.53
N GLN A 117 6.54 -20.48 21.09
CA GLN A 117 6.67 -19.25 20.32
C GLN A 117 7.97 -19.27 19.49
N LYS A 118 7.83 -19.50 18.18
CA LYS A 118 8.88 -19.22 17.22
C LYS A 118 9.09 -17.72 17.24
N LYS A 119 10.14 -17.25 17.92
CA LYS A 119 10.61 -15.87 17.80
C LYS A 119 11.15 -15.71 16.38
N TYR A 120 10.30 -15.21 15.48
CA TYR A 120 10.69 -14.95 14.12
C TYR A 120 11.60 -13.72 14.10
N ASN A 121 12.88 -13.95 13.86
CA ASN A 121 13.82 -12.89 13.51
C ASN A 121 13.71 -12.57 12.00
N TYR A 122 14.11 -11.36 11.59
CA TYR A 122 14.12 -10.92 10.20
C TYR A 122 14.91 -11.84 9.28
N LEU A 123 15.94 -12.52 9.81
CA LEU A 123 16.74 -13.50 9.06
C LEU A 123 15.92 -14.70 8.57
N HIS A 124 14.82 -15.05 9.25
CA HIS A 124 13.93 -16.13 8.80
C HIS A 124 13.19 -15.80 7.50
N LEU A 125 13.09 -14.51 7.16
CA LEU A 125 12.54 -14.08 5.88
C LEU A 125 13.41 -14.52 4.70
N PHE A 126 14.72 -14.68 4.92
CA PHE A 126 15.67 -15.12 3.90
C PHE A 126 16.03 -16.61 3.99
N TYR A 127 15.49 -17.33 4.99
CA TYR A 127 15.83 -18.73 5.23
C TYR A 127 15.20 -19.68 4.22
N THR A 128 13.97 -19.38 3.76
CA THR A 128 13.29 -20.21 2.75
C THR A 128 13.26 -19.49 1.42
N TRP A 129 13.63 -20.19 0.34
CA TRP A 129 13.64 -19.66 -1.02
C TRP A 129 12.31 -19.03 -1.45
N ARG A 130 11.18 -19.58 -0.95
CA ARG A 130 9.86 -19.01 -1.15
C ARG A 130 9.72 -17.59 -0.57
N PHE A 131 10.21 -17.36 0.65
CA PHE A 131 10.16 -16.05 1.30
C PHE A 131 11.17 -15.07 0.70
N VAL A 132 12.36 -15.55 0.30
CA VAL A 132 13.34 -14.76 -0.46
C VAL A 132 12.71 -14.23 -1.74
N ARG A 133 12.08 -15.10 -2.55
CA ARG A 133 11.41 -14.70 -3.80
C ARG A 133 10.37 -13.60 -3.57
N TYR A 134 9.52 -13.74 -2.54
CA TYR A 134 8.53 -12.70 -2.22
C TYR A 134 9.17 -11.40 -1.76
N THR A 135 10.21 -11.48 -0.92
CA THR A 135 10.88 -10.30 -0.37
C THR A 135 11.63 -9.53 -1.46
N THR A 136 12.33 -10.23 -2.35
CA THR A 136 13.02 -9.63 -3.49
C THR A 136 12.05 -9.02 -4.49
N SER A 137 10.93 -9.69 -4.81
CA SER A 137 9.87 -9.14 -5.66
C SER A 137 9.28 -7.85 -5.08
N VAL A 138 8.96 -7.84 -3.78
CA VAL A 138 8.48 -6.64 -3.10
C VAL A 138 9.53 -5.53 -3.09
N ALA A 139 10.80 -5.85 -2.81
CA ALA A 139 11.88 -4.87 -2.82
C ALA A 139 12.09 -4.23 -4.21
N LEU A 140 12.07 -5.05 -5.27
CA LEU A 140 12.16 -4.57 -6.65
C LEU A 140 10.96 -3.69 -7.01
N SER A 141 9.76 -4.09 -6.61
CA SER A 141 8.55 -3.27 -6.80
C SER A 141 8.69 -1.89 -6.15
N PHE A 142 9.17 -1.83 -4.89
CA PHE A 142 9.40 -0.54 -4.22
C PHE A 142 10.50 0.30 -4.89
N PHE A 143 11.56 -0.34 -5.37
CA PHE A 143 12.62 0.33 -6.10
C PHE A 143 12.10 0.98 -7.39
N VAL A 144 11.35 0.22 -8.21
CA VAL A 144 10.72 0.73 -9.44
C VAL A 144 9.75 1.87 -9.13
N VAL A 145 8.90 1.72 -8.12
CA VAL A 145 7.97 2.79 -7.70
C VAL A 145 8.73 4.05 -7.27
N SER A 146 9.86 3.92 -6.58
CA SER A 146 10.70 5.05 -6.19
C SER A 146 11.28 5.77 -7.41
N LEU A 147 11.80 5.03 -8.40
CA LEU A 147 12.30 5.62 -9.64
C LEU A 147 11.21 6.39 -10.37
N VAL A 148 10.03 5.78 -10.53
CA VAL A 148 8.88 6.43 -11.18
C VAL A 148 8.45 7.67 -10.41
N ASN A 149 8.41 7.64 -9.07
CA ASN A 149 8.05 8.82 -8.27
C ASN A 149 9.05 9.96 -8.45
N VAL A 150 10.35 9.66 -8.50
CA VAL A 150 11.38 10.67 -8.78
C VAL A 150 11.19 11.23 -10.19
N SER A 151 11.03 10.38 -11.21
CA SER A 151 10.77 10.84 -12.58
C SER A 151 9.53 11.75 -12.67
N LEU A 152 8.45 11.39 -11.98
CA LEU A 152 7.22 12.18 -11.93
C LEU A 152 7.38 13.56 -11.30
N LEU A 153 8.30 13.72 -10.35
CA LEU A 153 8.58 15.05 -9.77
C LEU A 153 9.28 15.98 -10.78
N TYR A 154 9.96 15.42 -11.78
CA TYR A 154 10.73 16.18 -12.78
C TYR A 154 10.04 16.30 -14.14
N THR A 155 9.00 15.50 -14.41
CA THR A 155 8.30 15.50 -15.70
C THR A 155 6.96 16.24 -15.58
N GLU A 156 6.51 16.88 -16.66
CA GLU A 156 5.31 17.73 -16.67
C GLU A 156 4.03 17.06 -16.13
N GLU A 157 3.06 17.90 -15.74
CA GLU A 157 1.80 17.55 -15.05
C GLU A 157 0.99 16.40 -15.68
N LEU A 158 1.13 16.22 -17.01
CA LEU A 158 0.39 15.22 -17.79
C LEU A 158 0.70 13.77 -17.38
N LEU A 159 1.95 13.47 -16.99
CA LEU A 159 2.37 12.11 -16.63
C LEU A 159 1.73 11.66 -15.30
N GLY A 160 1.51 12.60 -14.37
CA GLY A 160 0.82 12.35 -13.11
C GLY A 160 -0.64 11.95 -13.32
N VAL A 161 -1.35 12.68 -14.20
CA VAL A 161 -2.74 12.38 -14.57
C VAL A 161 -2.87 11.03 -15.25
N PHE A 162 -1.96 10.69 -16.17
CA PHE A 162 -1.93 9.40 -16.85
C PHE A 162 -1.73 8.23 -15.87
N ARG A 163 -0.83 8.37 -14.89
CA ARG A 163 -0.65 7.35 -13.86
C ARG A 163 -1.90 7.18 -13.00
N TYR A 164 -2.59 8.25 -12.65
CA TYR A 164 -3.82 8.19 -11.88
C TYR A 164 -4.94 7.47 -12.65
N SER A 165 -5.13 7.80 -13.93
CA SER A 165 -6.13 7.14 -14.78
C SER A 165 -5.85 5.64 -14.93
N MET A 166 -4.58 5.25 -15.06
CA MET A 166 -4.17 3.84 -15.11
C MET A 166 -4.48 3.10 -13.79
N ASN A 167 -4.20 3.70 -12.62
CA ASN A 167 -4.53 3.10 -11.33
C ASN A 167 -6.05 2.95 -11.13
N LEU A 168 -6.84 3.92 -11.59
CA LEU A 168 -8.29 3.87 -11.53
C LEU A 168 -8.83 2.76 -12.45
N ALA A 169 -8.31 2.66 -13.68
CA ALA A 169 -8.68 1.63 -14.65
C ALA A 169 -8.34 0.22 -14.16
N ILE A 170 -7.16 0.01 -13.56
CA ILE A 170 -6.76 -1.28 -12.98
C ILE A 170 -7.64 -1.62 -11.78
N SER A 171 -7.93 -0.65 -10.91
CA SER A 171 -8.80 -0.85 -9.74
C SER A 171 -10.24 -1.21 -10.14
N PHE A 172 -10.76 -0.57 -11.19
CA PHE A 172 -12.06 -0.89 -11.76
C PHE A 172 -12.06 -2.26 -12.46
N GLY A 173 -10.97 -2.58 -13.17
CA GLY A 173 -10.75 -3.89 -13.79
C GLY A 173 -10.73 -5.04 -12.78
N ASP A 174 -10.05 -4.88 -11.65
CA ASP A 174 -10.02 -5.86 -10.54
C ASP A 174 -11.41 -6.11 -9.95
N MET A 175 -12.27 -5.08 -9.90
CA MET A 175 -13.67 -5.24 -9.46
C MET A 175 -14.54 -5.99 -10.48
N ARG A 176 -14.28 -5.81 -11.78
CA ARG A 176 -15.12 -6.35 -12.86
C ARG A 176 -14.71 -7.74 -13.33
N PHE A 177 -13.41 -8.06 -13.29
CA PHE A 177 -12.83 -9.28 -13.83
C PHE A 177 -12.19 -10.13 -12.75
N LYS A 178 -12.85 -11.23 -12.37
CA LYS A 178 -12.34 -12.17 -11.36
C LYS A 178 -11.03 -12.88 -11.77
N TRP A 179 -10.74 -12.93 -13.07
CA TRP A 179 -9.49 -13.51 -13.61
C TRP A 179 -8.29 -12.56 -13.46
N LEU A 180 -8.55 -11.26 -13.35
CA LEU A 180 -7.54 -10.21 -13.18
C LEU A 180 -7.08 -10.17 -11.73
N GLY A 181 -6.59 -11.29 -11.22
CA GLY A 181 -6.20 -11.43 -9.83
C GLY A 181 -4.90 -10.69 -9.52
N ARG A 182 -4.70 -10.37 -8.23
CA ARG A 182 -3.49 -9.73 -7.67
C ARG A 182 -2.17 -10.29 -8.23
N LYS A 183 -2.05 -11.61 -8.35
CA LYS A 183 -0.82 -12.26 -8.85
C LYS A 183 -0.53 -11.91 -10.31
N PHE A 184 -1.57 -11.85 -11.14
CA PHE A 184 -1.44 -11.53 -12.56
C PHE A 184 -1.04 -10.06 -12.74
N VAL A 185 -1.70 -9.14 -12.01
CA VAL A 185 -1.39 -7.70 -12.06
C VAL A 185 0.04 -7.42 -11.61
N HIS A 186 0.47 -7.99 -10.47
CA HIS A 186 1.85 -7.81 -10.00
C HIS A 186 2.87 -8.43 -10.94
N PHE A 187 2.62 -9.64 -11.45
CA PHE A 187 3.54 -10.28 -12.39
C PHE A 187 3.68 -9.49 -13.69
N PHE A 188 2.57 -8.98 -14.23
CA PHE A 188 2.58 -8.14 -15.43
C PHE A 188 3.33 -6.82 -15.20
N ALA A 189 3.08 -6.15 -14.08
CA ALA A 189 3.77 -4.92 -13.72
C ALA A 189 5.29 -5.12 -13.53
N GLU A 190 5.69 -6.20 -12.85
CA GLU A 190 7.10 -6.55 -12.68
C GLU A 190 7.76 -6.94 -14.00
N ALA A 191 7.07 -7.67 -14.87
CA ALA A 191 7.57 -8.02 -16.20
C ALA A 191 7.79 -6.78 -17.06
N LEU A 192 6.84 -5.83 -17.06
CA LEU A 192 6.95 -4.56 -17.77
C LEU A 192 8.11 -3.70 -17.23
N ALA A 193 8.28 -3.67 -15.90
CA ALA A 193 9.39 -2.93 -15.29
C ALA A 193 10.74 -3.55 -15.63
N ALA A 194 10.84 -4.89 -15.61
CA ALA A 194 12.06 -5.60 -15.98
C ALA A 194 12.42 -5.39 -17.46
N THR A 195 11.44 -5.43 -18.37
CA THR A 195 11.69 -5.16 -19.79
C THR A 195 12.10 -3.70 -20.03
N ALA A 196 11.48 -2.74 -19.35
CA ALA A 196 11.88 -1.33 -19.44
C ALA A 196 13.32 -1.09 -18.95
N LEU A 197 13.71 -1.73 -17.83
CA LEU A 197 15.08 -1.65 -17.33
C LEU A 197 16.08 -2.32 -18.28
N LEU A 198 15.74 -3.49 -18.83
CA LEU A 198 16.58 -4.17 -19.81
C LEU A 198 16.75 -3.33 -21.08
N LEU A 199 15.67 -2.72 -21.59
CA LEU A 199 15.72 -1.81 -22.73
C LEU A 199 16.59 -0.57 -22.45
N TYR A 200 16.49 0.01 -21.25
CA TYR A 200 17.35 1.13 -20.86
C TYR A 200 18.83 0.75 -20.87
N ILE A 201 19.16 -0.43 -20.30
CA ILE A 201 20.54 -0.93 -20.25
C ILE A 201 21.06 -1.23 -21.66
N THR A 202 20.26 -1.85 -22.54
CA THR A 202 20.69 -2.13 -23.92
C THR A 202 20.88 -0.85 -24.73
N LEU A 203 20.04 0.17 -24.55
CA LEU A 203 20.20 1.48 -25.19
C LEU A 203 21.43 2.24 -24.70
N ASP A 204 21.81 2.06 -23.43
CA ASP A 204 23.03 2.64 -22.86
C ASP A 204 24.28 1.95 -23.40
N LEU A 205 24.29 0.60 -23.42
CA LEU A 205 25.40 -0.20 -23.92
C LEU A 205 25.64 -0.07 -25.43
N THR A 206 24.59 0.21 -26.21
CA THR A 206 24.68 0.41 -27.67
C THR A 206 25.03 1.84 -28.06
N GLY A 207 25.20 2.76 -27.09
CA GLY A 207 25.54 4.17 -27.36
C GLY A 207 24.41 4.97 -28.04
N PHE A 208 23.22 4.37 -28.20
CA PHE A 208 22.11 4.92 -28.98
C PHE A 208 21.44 6.14 -28.31
N LYS A 209 21.77 6.42 -27.04
CA LYS A 209 21.38 7.67 -26.34
C LYS A 209 21.79 8.94 -27.10
N SER A 210 22.87 8.88 -27.88
CA SER A 210 23.36 9.99 -28.71
C SER A 210 22.59 10.20 -30.02
N ALA A 211 21.82 9.21 -30.47
CA ALA A 211 21.10 9.24 -31.74
C ALA A 211 19.62 9.67 -31.61
N LEU A 212 19.06 9.68 -30.40
CA LEU A 212 17.71 10.13 -30.12
C LEU A 212 17.72 11.57 -29.60
N PRO A 213 17.31 12.58 -30.41
CA PRO A 213 17.38 14.00 -30.02
C PRO A 213 16.54 14.33 -28.77
N PHE A 214 15.54 13.51 -28.45
CA PHE A 214 14.72 13.66 -27.25
C PHE A 214 15.46 13.30 -25.94
N VAL A 215 16.43 12.38 -25.98
CA VAL A 215 17.19 11.91 -24.80
C VAL A 215 18.42 12.78 -24.55
N ALA A 216 19.06 13.29 -25.61
CA ALA A 216 20.23 14.15 -25.54
C ALA A 216 19.97 15.49 -24.80
N ASN A 217 18.73 16.01 -24.84
CA ASN A 217 18.36 17.25 -24.15
C ASN A 217 18.28 17.11 -22.63
N TRP A 218 18.08 15.91 -22.09
CA TRP A 218 18.03 15.70 -20.63
C TRP A 218 19.43 15.69 -20.00
N SER A 219 20.47 15.33 -20.74
CA SER A 219 21.86 15.42 -20.28
C SER A 219 22.41 16.85 -20.25
N LEU A 220 21.80 17.81 -20.96
CA LEU A 220 22.24 19.22 -20.99
C LEU A 220 21.62 20.09 -19.89
N LEU A 221 20.56 19.61 -19.23
CA LEU A 221 19.88 20.31 -18.12
C LEU A 221 20.39 19.91 -16.72
N GLY A 222 21.31 18.96 -16.64
CA GLY A 222 21.99 18.59 -15.40
C GLY A 222 23.46 18.98 -15.46
N ILE A 223 23.81 20.06 -14.77
CA ILE A 223 25.14 20.65 -14.47
C ILE A 223 25.27 22.07 -15.06
N ARG A 224 24.75 23.03 -14.30
CA ARG A 224 25.50 24.23 -13.92
C ARG A 224 25.51 24.31 -12.40
#